data_AF-A0A1I0CR25-F1
#
_entry.id   AF-A0A1I0CR25-F1
#
_cell.length_a   1.000
_cell.length_b   1.000
_cell.length_c   1.000
_cell.angle_alpha   90.00
_cell.angle_beta   90.00
_cell.angle_gamma   90.00
#
_symmetry.space_group_name_H-M   'P 1'
#
loop_
_entity.id
_entity.type
_entity.pdbx_description
1 polymer ?
#
loop_
_entity_poly.entity_id
_entity_poly.type
_entity_poly.pdbx_seq_one_letter_code
_entity_poly.pdbx_strand_id
1 'polypeptide(L)'
;MADAETMKKLRKKRRKSNQCTRCGKKVEDKEKNICSKCREYLRYYKKHNEPPAKKLKVVNRSPVNEVKNKRLVDAMRRKSREENIKVNTKKLADEIASSQRSVQRWLFQGENPSEKFKKKINNYLGEEIFEI
;
A
#
# COMPACT_ATOMS: atom_id res chain seq x y z
N MET A 1 16.40 10.24 -17.28
CA MET A 1 16.96 10.66 -15.97
C MET A 1 17.04 12.18 -15.99
N ALA A 2 16.57 12.90 -14.97
CA ALA A 2 16.65 14.36 -14.95
C ALA A 2 18.07 14.79 -14.57
N ASP A 3 18.67 15.65 -15.38
CA ASP A 3 20.03 16.17 -15.20
C ASP A 3 20.19 16.92 -13.85
N ALA A 4 21.37 16.80 -13.21
CA ALA A 4 21.68 17.42 -11.92
C ALA A 4 21.49 18.94 -11.93
N GLU A 5 21.81 19.60 -13.05
CA GLU A 5 21.65 21.03 -13.25
C GLU A 5 20.17 21.43 -13.33
N THR A 6 19.35 20.58 -13.97
CA THR A 6 17.90 20.75 -14.04
C THR A 6 17.28 20.70 -12.64
N MET A 7 17.72 19.76 -11.80
CA MET A 7 17.27 19.66 -10.42
C MET A 7 17.71 20.86 -9.56
N LYS A 8 18.90 21.42 -9.82
CA LYS A 8 19.39 22.64 -9.16
C LYS A 8 18.52 23.86 -9.52
N LYS A 9 18.20 24.04 -10.80
CA LYS A 9 17.29 25.10 -11.29
C LYS A 9 15.89 24.96 -10.69
N LEU A 10 15.34 23.74 -10.64
CA LEU A 10 14.04 23.46 -10.03
C LEU A 10 13.98 23.82 -8.54
N ARG A 11 15.02 23.48 -7.77
CA ARG A 11 15.10 23.81 -6.34
C ARG A 11 15.20 25.32 -6.12
N LYS A 12 16.00 26.04 -6.92
CA LYS A 12 16.07 27.50 -6.87
C LYS A 12 14.70 28.14 -7.14
N LYS A 13 13.98 27.68 -8.17
CA LYS A 13 12.62 28.16 -8.48
C LYS A 13 11.67 27.95 -7.30
N ARG A 14 11.68 26.76 -6.70
CA ARG A 14 10.84 26.40 -5.53
C ARG A 14 11.12 27.27 -4.30
N ARG A 15 12.39 27.62 -4.03
CA ARG A 15 12.72 28.55 -2.94
C ARG A 15 12.10 29.92 -3.16
N LYS A 16 12.22 30.46 -4.37
CA LYS A 16 11.63 31.76 -4.73
C LYS A 16 10.11 31.77 -4.63
N SER A 17 9.45 30.63 -4.88
CA SER A 17 7.98 30.49 -4.83
C SER A 17 7.43 30.01 -3.47
N ASN A 18 8.22 30.03 -2.39
CA ASN A 18 7.83 29.50 -1.07
C ASN A 18 7.32 28.05 -1.11
N GLN A 19 7.95 27.23 -1.95
CA GLN A 19 7.65 25.81 -2.12
C GLN A 19 8.78 24.94 -1.59
N CYS A 20 8.40 23.78 -1.06
CA CYS A 20 9.31 22.77 -0.56
C CYS A 20 10.23 22.30 -1.68
N THR A 21 11.54 22.44 -1.48
CA THR A 21 12.55 22.06 -2.48
C THR A 21 12.51 20.57 -2.85
N ARG A 22 12.00 19.69 -1.96
CA ARG A 22 11.80 18.25 -2.22
C ARG A 22 10.49 17.95 -2.94
N CYS A 23 9.35 18.33 -2.37
CA CYS A 23 8.03 17.86 -2.84
C CYS A 23 7.18 18.93 -3.55
N GLY A 24 7.62 20.19 -3.62
CA GLY A 24 6.91 21.27 -4.31
C GLY A 24 5.69 21.85 -3.58
N LYS A 25 5.30 21.32 -2.42
CA LYS A 25 4.20 21.86 -1.60
C LYS A 25 4.54 23.22 -0.99
N LYS A 26 3.56 24.08 -0.78
CA LYS A 26 3.74 25.35 -0.03
C LYS A 26 4.40 25.08 1.32
N VAL A 27 5.31 25.96 1.73
CA VAL A 27 5.91 25.91 3.05
C VAL A 27 5.24 26.95 3.96
N GLU A 28 4.84 26.51 5.14
CA GLU A 28 4.20 27.35 6.18
C GLU A 28 5.20 28.35 6.79
N ASP A 29 6.45 27.93 6.90
CA ASP A 29 7.56 28.71 7.46
C ASP A 29 8.56 29.04 6.34
N LYS A 30 8.59 30.32 5.94
CA LYS A 30 9.41 30.80 4.81
C LYS A 30 10.92 30.64 5.05
N GLU A 31 11.36 30.61 6.30
CA GLU A 31 12.79 30.40 6.63
C GLU A 31 13.23 28.98 6.32
N LYS A 32 12.30 28.02 6.39
CA LYS A 32 12.58 26.62 6.06
C LYS A 32 12.30 26.33 4.59
N ASN A 33 13.35 26.00 3.85
CA ASN A 33 13.27 25.57 2.43
C ASN A 33 12.57 24.20 2.19
N ILE A 34 12.02 23.57 3.22
CA ILE A 34 11.44 22.22 3.23
C ILE A 34 10.19 22.21 4.14
N CYS A 35 9.09 21.63 3.67
CA CYS A 35 7.86 21.50 4.46
C CYS A 35 8.02 20.55 5.66
N SER A 36 7.15 20.70 6.66
CA SER A 36 7.10 19.88 7.89
C SER A 36 7.19 18.38 7.61
N LYS A 37 6.35 17.86 6.70
CA LYS A 37 6.33 16.44 6.30
C LYS A 37 7.66 15.94 5.71
N CYS A 38 8.31 16.72 4.86
CA CYS A 38 9.60 16.33 4.30
C CYS A 38 10.73 16.44 5.34
N ARG A 39 10.61 17.36 6.30
CA ARG A 39 11.55 17.48 7.43
C ARG A 39 11.44 16.27 8.35
N GLU A 40 10.22 15.86 8.69
CA GLU A 40 9.94 14.67 9.50
C GLU A 40 10.47 13.39 8.82
N TYR A 41 10.21 13.24 7.52
CA TYR A 41 10.76 12.15 6.72
C TYR A 41 12.30 12.09 6.79
N LEU A 42 12.99 13.23 6.65
CA LEU A 42 14.45 13.29 6.73
C LEU A 42 14.97 12.98 8.13
N ARG A 43 14.26 13.43 9.19
CA ARG A 43 14.61 13.10 10.58
C ARG A 43 14.50 11.61 10.84
N TYR A 44 13.41 10.98 10.38
CA TYR A 44 13.25 9.54 10.47
C TYR A 44 14.38 8.81 9.73
N TYR A 45 14.62 9.17 8.47
CA TYR A 45 15.65 8.53 7.65
C TYR A 45 17.04 8.66 8.29
N LYS A 46 17.39 9.84 8.82
CA LYS A 46 18.67 10.06 9.52
C LYS A 46 18.81 9.22 10.79
N LYS A 47 17.70 8.99 11.51
CA LYS A 47 17.69 8.25 12.78
C LYS A 47 17.73 6.73 12.57
N HIS A 48 17.05 6.23 11.54
CA HIS A 48 16.85 4.79 11.34
C HIS A 48 17.62 4.21 10.14
N ASN A 49 18.31 5.06 9.37
CA ASN A 49 19.00 4.73 8.11
C ASN A 49 18.12 3.99 7.08
N GLU A 50 16.80 4.13 7.21
CA GLU A 50 15.80 3.49 6.38
C GLU A 50 14.66 4.49 6.10
N PRO A 51 13.98 4.42 4.95
CA PRO A 51 12.81 5.23 4.70
C PRO A 51 11.72 4.88 5.72
N PRO A 52 11.01 5.87 6.32
CA PRO A 52 9.88 5.58 7.20
C PRO A 52 8.95 4.60 6.51
N ALA A 53 8.71 3.48 7.18
CA ALA A 53 7.83 2.44 6.70
C ALA A 53 6.57 3.13 6.18
N LYS A 54 6.40 3.14 4.85
CA LYS A 54 5.14 3.60 4.27
C LYS A 54 4.13 2.61 4.85
N LYS A 55 3.34 3.04 5.85
CA LYS A 55 2.09 2.35 6.18
C LYS A 55 1.47 2.06 4.83
N LEU A 56 1.29 0.78 4.54
CA LEU A 56 0.64 0.33 3.33
C LEU A 56 -0.70 1.07 3.26
N LYS A 57 -0.72 2.19 2.53
CA LYS A 57 -1.97 2.71 2.03
C LYS A 57 -2.31 1.76 0.92
N VAL A 58 -3.05 0.72 1.28
CA VAL A 58 -3.94 0.05 0.35
C VAL A 58 -4.78 1.17 -0.24
N VAL A 59 -4.45 1.60 -1.46
CA VAL A 59 -5.25 2.61 -2.17
C VAL A 59 -6.54 1.89 -2.54
N ASN A 60 -7.52 1.98 -1.64
CA ASN A 60 -8.85 1.44 -1.85
C ASN A 60 -9.68 2.54 -2.51
N ARG A 61 -10.19 2.30 -3.73
CA ARG A 61 -11.20 3.15 -4.36
C ARG A 61 -12.62 2.82 -3.85
N SER A 62 -12.76 1.97 -2.83
CA SER A 62 -14.05 1.51 -2.31
C SER A 62 -14.24 2.00 -0.86
N PRO A 63 -15.37 2.64 -0.52
CA PRO A 63 -15.61 3.35 0.75
C PRO A 63 -16.12 2.43 1.89
N VAL A 64 -15.62 1.19 2.01
CA VAL A 64 -16.12 0.26 3.03
C VAL A 64 -14.95 -0.23 3.87
N ASN A 65 -14.83 0.34 5.07
CA ASN A 65 -13.78 0.05 6.05
C ASN A 65 -14.01 -1.25 6.83
N GLU A 66 -15.09 -1.98 6.56
CA GLU A 66 -15.40 -3.22 7.27
C GLU A 66 -15.07 -4.44 6.39
N VAL A 67 -14.18 -5.29 6.90
CA VAL A 67 -13.92 -6.61 6.32
C VAL A 67 -15.11 -7.49 6.70
N LYS A 68 -15.88 -7.90 5.70
CA LYS A 68 -17.02 -8.82 5.91
C LYS A 68 -16.56 -10.26 6.06
N ASN A 69 -15.54 -10.70 5.32
CA ASN A 69 -14.99 -12.05 5.43
C ASN A 69 -13.67 -12.06 6.24
N LYS A 70 -13.80 -12.10 7.57
CA LYS A 70 -12.65 -12.12 8.48
C LYS A 70 -11.81 -13.39 8.35
N ARG A 71 -12.45 -14.56 8.16
CA ARG A 71 -11.77 -15.85 7.99
C ARG A 71 -10.78 -15.83 6.83
N LEU A 72 -11.18 -15.30 5.68
CA LEU A 72 -10.29 -15.17 4.52
C LEU A 72 -9.09 -14.25 4.81
N VAL A 73 -9.30 -13.13 5.52
CA VAL A 73 -8.20 -12.23 5.90
C VAL A 73 -7.22 -12.91 6.86
N ASP A 74 -7.72 -13.63 7.85
CA ASP A 74 -6.89 -14.28 8.86
C ASP A 74 -6.09 -15.45 8.26
N ALA A 75 -6.68 -16.21 7.33
CA ALA A 75 -5.97 -17.23 6.56
C ALA A 75 -4.85 -16.61 5.69
N MET A 76 -5.13 -15.51 4.97
CA MET A 76 -4.10 -14.79 4.21
C MET A 76 -2.95 -14.31 5.12
N ARG A 77 -3.26 -13.84 6.34
CA ARG A 77 -2.25 -13.38 7.31
C ARG A 77 -1.41 -14.52 7.87
N ARG A 78 -2.02 -15.65 8.20
CA ARG A 78 -1.32 -16.84 8.70
C ARG A 78 -0.33 -17.36 7.67
N LYS A 79 -0.81 -17.61 6.45
CA LYS A 79 0.03 -18.01 5.33
C LYS A 79 1.17 -17.01 5.08
N SER A 80 0.88 -15.72 5.18
CA SER A 80 1.90 -14.68 5.02
C SER A 80 3.01 -14.72 6.07
N ARG A 81 2.70 -15.17 7.29
CA ARG A 81 3.68 -15.36 8.38
C ARG A 81 4.46 -16.66 8.22
N GLU A 82 3.77 -17.75 7.93
CA GLU A 82 4.36 -19.09 7.79
C GLU A 82 5.37 -19.16 6.63
N GLU A 83 5.01 -18.60 5.49
CA GLU A 83 5.87 -18.64 4.30
C GLU A 83 6.80 -17.43 4.18
N ASN A 84 6.74 -16.47 5.11
CA ASN A 84 7.44 -15.18 5.04
C ASN A 84 7.21 -14.43 3.70
N ILE A 85 6.04 -14.61 3.09
CA ILE A 85 5.62 -13.98 1.82
C ILE A 85 4.48 -13.01 2.08
N LYS A 86 4.46 -11.87 1.40
CA LYS A 86 3.35 -10.91 1.51
C LYS A 86 2.13 -11.34 0.68
N VAL A 87 1.16 -11.98 1.31
CA VAL A 87 -0.12 -12.33 0.70
C VAL A 87 -1.06 -11.12 0.75
N ASN A 88 -1.35 -10.52 -0.42
CA ASN A 88 -2.29 -9.41 -0.57
C ASN A 88 -3.35 -9.76 -1.63
N THR A 89 -4.37 -8.91 -1.81
CA THR A 89 -5.47 -9.19 -2.76
C THR A 89 -5.01 -9.43 -4.19
N LYS A 90 -3.91 -8.78 -4.61
CA LYS A 90 -3.34 -9.00 -5.95
C LYS A 90 -2.66 -10.36 -6.01
N LYS A 91 -1.79 -10.67 -5.04
CA LYS A 91 -1.10 -11.97 -4.98
C LYS A 91 -2.10 -13.13 -4.92
N LEU A 92 -3.11 -13.04 -4.07
CA LEU A 92 -4.16 -14.07 -4.01
C LEU A 92 -4.89 -14.21 -5.35
N ALA A 93 -5.23 -13.10 -6.01
CA ALA A 93 -5.87 -13.12 -7.32
C ALA A 93 -4.99 -13.78 -8.39
N ASP A 94 -3.70 -13.47 -8.41
CA ASP A 94 -2.73 -14.05 -9.34
C ASP A 94 -2.64 -15.58 -9.14
N GLU A 95 -2.56 -16.05 -7.90
CA GLU A 95 -2.42 -17.48 -7.56
C GLU A 95 -3.67 -18.31 -7.91
N ILE A 96 -4.86 -17.76 -7.71
CA ILE A 96 -6.11 -18.46 -8.03
C ILE A 96 -6.60 -18.19 -9.47
N ALA A 97 -5.84 -17.42 -10.25
CA ALA A 97 -6.21 -16.92 -11.58
C ALA A 97 -7.60 -16.25 -11.59
N SER A 98 -7.79 -15.27 -10.71
CA SER A 98 -8.99 -14.43 -10.63
C SER A 98 -8.63 -12.95 -10.79
N SER A 99 -9.64 -12.08 -10.85
CA SER A 99 -9.41 -10.64 -10.84
C SER A 99 -9.20 -10.14 -9.41
N GLN A 100 -8.33 -9.15 -9.23
CA GLN A 100 -8.16 -8.47 -7.94
C GLN A 100 -9.49 -7.89 -7.43
N ARG A 101 -10.38 -7.46 -8.34
CA ARG A 101 -11.70 -6.92 -8.00
C ARG A 101 -12.59 -7.99 -7.37
N SER A 102 -12.59 -9.21 -7.90
CA SER A 102 -13.35 -10.34 -7.36
C SER A 102 -12.91 -10.65 -5.92
N VAL A 103 -11.60 -10.73 -5.68
CA VAL A 103 -11.04 -10.94 -4.33
C VAL A 103 -11.46 -9.84 -3.37
N GLN A 104 -11.45 -8.57 -3.81
CA GLN A 104 -11.95 -7.46 -3.00
C GLN A 104 -13.45 -7.59 -2.67
N ARG A 105 -14.28 -8.07 -3.60
CA ARG A 105 -15.70 -8.29 -3.32
C ARG A 105 -15.91 -9.39 -2.29
N TRP A 106 -15.17 -10.49 -2.37
CA TRP A 106 -15.25 -11.56 -1.37
C TRP A 106 -14.84 -11.09 0.03
N LEU A 107 -13.81 -10.23 0.11
CA LEU A 107 -13.30 -9.69 1.37
C LEU A 107 -14.20 -8.61 2.00
N PHE A 108 -14.60 -7.62 1.22
CA PHE A 108 -15.24 -6.40 1.72
C PHE A 108 -16.74 -6.35 1.45
N GLN A 109 -17.24 -7.05 0.44
CA GLN A 109 -18.66 -7.08 0.10
C GLN A 109 -19.35 -8.33 0.62
N GLY A 110 -18.59 -9.37 1.00
CA GLY A 110 -19.12 -10.64 1.50
C GLY A 110 -19.72 -11.51 0.40
N GLU A 111 -19.41 -11.21 -0.87
CA GLU A 111 -19.84 -12.02 -2.00
C GLU A 111 -19.23 -13.42 -1.91
N ASN A 112 -20.02 -14.45 -2.17
CA ASN A 112 -19.55 -15.82 -2.08
C ASN A 112 -18.86 -16.21 -3.40
N PRO A 113 -17.62 -16.76 -3.38
CA PRO A 113 -16.97 -17.23 -4.60
C PRO A 113 -17.73 -18.39 -5.23
N SER A 114 -17.59 -18.57 -6.55
CA SER A 114 -18.05 -19.79 -7.21
C SER A 114 -17.27 -21.00 -6.70
N GLU A 115 -17.86 -22.19 -6.80
CA GLU A 115 -17.27 -23.44 -6.29
C GLU A 115 -15.84 -23.68 -6.81
N LYS A 116 -15.58 -23.35 -8.08
CA LYS A 116 -14.25 -23.36 -8.69
C LYS A 116 -13.25 -22.49 -7.91
N PHE A 117 -13.63 -21.29 -7.52
CA PHE A 117 -12.76 -20.40 -6.76
C PHE A 117 -12.68 -20.78 -5.28
N LYS A 118 -13.75 -21.31 -4.67
CA LYS A 118 -13.69 -21.86 -3.30
C LYS A 118 -12.61 -22.93 -3.19
N LYS A 119 -12.62 -23.92 -4.10
CA LYS A 119 -11.60 -24.99 -4.16
C LYS A 119 -10.19 -24.43 -4.31
N LYS A 120 -9.99 -23.47 -5.23
CA LYS A 120 -8.68 -22.84 -5.44
C LYS A 120 -8.20 -22.04 -4.22
N ILE A 121 -9.09 -21.31 -3.56
CA ILE A 121 -8.76 -20.51 -2.38
C ILE A 121 -8.40 -21.43 -1.21
N ASN A 122 -9.21 -22.47 -0.96
CA ASN A 122 -8.95 -23.43 0.10
C ASN A 122 -7.62 -24.16 -0.13
N ASN A 123 -7.35 -24.61 -1.37
CA ASN A 123 -6.08 -25.25 -1.73
C ASN A 123 -4.90 -24.29 -1.57
N TYR A 124 -5.03 -23.04 -2.03
CA TYR A 124 -3.95 -22.07 -1.91
C TYR A 124 -3.68 -21.71 -0.45
N LEU A 125 -4.70 -21.55 0.39
CA LEU A 125 -4.53 -21.15 1.78
C LEU A 125 -4.29 -22.33 2.73
N GLY A 126 -4.44 -23.57 2.26
CA GLY A 126 -4.27 -24.79 3.06
C GLY A 126 -5.35 -24.98 4.11
N GLU A 127 -6.50 -24.31 3.96
CA GLU A 127 -7.55 -24.23 4.98
C GLU A 127 -8.93 -24.19 4.33
N GLU A 128 -9.92 -24.78 5.00
CA GLU A 128 -11.31 -24.74 4.55
C GLU A 128 -11.99 -23.44 4.99
N ILE A 129 -11.90 -22.43 4.11
CA ILE A 129 -12.41 -21.08 4.37
C ILE A 129 -13.86 -20.96 3.90
N PHE A 130 -14.18 -21.62 2.79
CA PHE A 130 -15.51 -21.71 2.23
C PHE A 130 -15.94 -23.17 2.19
N GLU A 131 -17.12 -23.47 2.72
CA GLU A 131 -17.80 -24.75 2.52
C GLU A 131 -18.06 -24.94 1.02
N ILE A 132 -17.69 -26.10 0.49
CA ILE A 132 -17.74 -26.39 -0.96
C ILE A 132 -19.19 -26.55 -1.39
#